data_AF-A0AAD9LGJ1-F1
#
_entry.id   AF-A0AAD9LGJ1-F1
#
_cell.length_a   1.000
_cell.length_b   1.000
_cell.length_c   1.000
_cell.angle_alpha   90.00
_cell.angle_beta   90.00
_cell.angle_gamma   90.00
#
_symmetry.space_group_name_H-M   'P 1'
#
loop_
_entity.id
_entity.type
_entity.pdbx_description
1 polymer ?
#
loop_
_entity_poly.entity_id
_entity_poly.type
_entity_poly.pdbx_seq_one_letter_code
_entity_poly.pdbx_strand_id
1 'polypeptide(L)'
;MTQWETQFKEAFLCCDKRKSGSLQGPECADIYQSLGLVLTRQMRDSVPAMTMEEFIKYGMKLLEELPGDRGLEKLFEAIQNPQSKTVGIAELREVMGLMKNRTPEELDVLMSTLDPQGTGKFSYQSFVDVFSK
;
A
#
# COMPACT_ATOMS: atom_id res chain seq x y z
N MET A 1 -12.15 17.47 9.95
CA MET A 1 -11.26 16.37 10.36
C MET A 1 -11.74 15.13 9.62
N THR A 2 -10.91 14.52 8.78
CA THR A 2 -11.30 13.32 8.03
C THR A 2 -11.35 12.10 8.96
N GLN A 3 -12.00 11.02 8.53
CA GLN A 3 -12.04 9.78 9.32
C GLN A 3 -10.62 9.23 9.58
N TRP A 4 -9.72 9.36 8.61
CA TRP A 4 -8.31 8.96 8.74
C TRP A 4 -7.52 9.81 9.73
N GLU A 5 -7.71 11.13 9.75
CA GLU A 5 -7.07 11.99 10.76
C GLU A 5 -7.47 11.57 12.19
N THR A 6 -8.72 11.16 12.37
CA THR A 6 -9.23 10.68 13.66
C THR A 6 -8.58 9.33 14.04
N GLN A 7 -8.50 8.39 13.10
CA GLN A 7 -7.86 7.10 13.32
C GLN A 7 -6.36 7.22 13.64
N PHE A 8 -5.63 8.07 12.91
CA PHE A 8 -4.21 8.32 13.21
C PHE A 8 -4.02 8.93 14.60
N LYS A 9 -4.90 9.87 14.98
CA LYS A 9 -4.86 10.49 16.30
C LYS A 9 -5.10 9.48 17.42
N GLU A 10 -6.11 8.62 17.28
CA GLU A 10 -6.41 7.59 18.26
C GLU A 10 -5.29 6.55 18.38
N ALA A 11 -4.73 6.11 17.25
CA ALA A 11 -3.62 5.17 17.22
C ALA A 11 -2.36 5.76 17.88
N PHE A 12 -2.06 7.03 17.61
CA PHE A 12 -0.95 7.74 18.26
C PHE A 12 -1.13 7.77 19.78
N LEU A 13 -2.32 8.14 20.27
CA LEU A 13 -2.62 8.22 21.70
C LEU A 13 -2.56 6.85 22.40
N CYS A 14 -2.90 5.77 21.70
CA CYS A 14 -2.80 4.41 22.22
C CYS A 14 -1.34 3.98 22.42
N CYS A 15 -0.45 4.42 21.53
CA CYS A 15 0.97 4.09 21.56
C CYS A 15 1.79 5.00 22.48
N ASP A 16 1.51 6.31 22.53
CA ASP A 16 2.19 7.28 23.41
C ASP A 16 1.68 7.19 24.86
N LYS A 17 1.77 6.00 25.47
CA LYS A 17 1.33 5.74 26.85
C LYS A 17 2.06 6.62 27.88
N ARG A 18 3.28 7.03 27.55
CA ARG A 18 4.12 7.90 28.40
C ARG A 18 3.77 9.38 28.27
N LYS A 19 2.85 9.74 27.35
CA LYS A 19 2.51 11.14 27.03
C LYS A 19 3.74 11.98 26.72
N SER A 20 4.69 11.37 26.03
CA SER A 20 5.94 12.01 25.61
C SER A 20 5.70 13.06 24.52
N GLY A 21 4.56 12.99 23.82
CA GLY A 21 4.19 13.89 22.74
C GLY A 21 4.86 13.55 21.40
N SER A 22 5.65 12.46 21.34
CA SER A 22 6.34 12.02 20.13
C SER A 22 6.47 10.50 20.10
N LEU A 23 6.50 9.93 18.90
CA LEU A 23 6.77 8.51 18.66
C LEU A 23 8.06 8.35 17.87
N GLN A 24 8.79 7.27 18.10
CA GLN A 24 10.01 6.96 17.35
C GLN A 24 9.67 6.43 15.95
N GLY A 25 10.58 6.60 15.00
CA GLY A 25 10.40 6.19 13.61
C GLY A 25 9.87 4.76 13.42
N PRO A 26 10.48 3.73 14.07
CA PRO A 26 9.97 2.36 14.01
C PRO A 26 8.55 2.20 14.56
N GLU A 27 8.23 2.89 15.66
CA GLU A 27 6.88 2.85 16.27
C GLU A 27 5.84 3.48 15.33
N CYS A 28 6.18 4.62 14.71
CA CYS A 28 5.33 5.24 13.69
C CYS A 28 5.06 4.28 12.53
N ALA A 29 6.10 3.62 12.02
CA ALA A 29 5.97 2.66 10.93
C ALA A 29 5.07 1.48 11.31
N ASP A 30 5.24 0.92 12.50
CA ASP A 30 4.42 -0.20 13.00
C ASP A 30 2.95 0.20 13.15
N ILE A 31 2.66 1.43 13.57
CA ILE A 31 1.29 1.95 13.66
C ILE A 31 0.67 2.09 12.27
N TYR A 32 1.38 2.70 11.31
CA TYR A 32 0.86 2.81 9.93
C TYR A 32 0.53 1.44 9.35
N GLN A 33 1.38 0.44 9.57
CA GLN A 33 1.11 -0.93 9.15
C GLN A 33 -0.10 -1.54 9.87
N SER A 34 -0.26 -1.28 11.16
CA SER A 34 -1.42 -1.75 11.94
C SER A 34 -2.74 -1.11 11.48
N LEU A 35 -2.68 0.09 10.89
CA LEU A 35 -3.81 0.77 10.25
C LEU A 35 -4.02 0.37 8.79
N GLY A 36 -3.22 -0.58 8.27
CA GLY A 36 -3.36 -1.12 6.92
C GLY A 36 -2.56 -0.40 5.83
N LEU A 37 -1.70 0.57 6.19
CA LEU A 37 -0.83 1.22 5.22
C LEU A 37 0.39 0.35 4.89
N VAL A 38 0.68 0.20 3.60
CA VAL A 38 1.85 -0.54 3.12
C VAL A 38 3.05 0.39 3.05
N LEU A 39 4.05 0.13 3.88
CA LEU A 39 5.36 0.78 3.83
C LEU A 39 6.39 -0.16 3.23
N THR A 40 7.11 0.29 2.21
CA THR A 40 8.29 -0.44 1.69
C THR A 40 9.41 -0.47 2.73
N ARG A 41 10.39 -1.36 2.55
CA ARG A 41 11.55 -1.45 3.45
C ARG A 41 12.30 -0.11 3.57
N GLN A 42 12.53 0.56 2.45
CA GLN A 42 13.18 1.87 2.43
C GLN A 42 12.36 2.94 3.14
N MET A 43 11.03 2.94 2.97
CA MET A 43 10.15 3.89 3.66
C MET A 43 10.19 3.66 5.16
N ARG A 44 10.08 2.40 5.62
CA ARG A 44 10.16 2.04 7.05
C ARG A 44 11.46 2.54 7.69
N ASP A 45 12.59 2.30 7.02
CA ASP A 45 13.91 2.70 7.52
C ASP A 45 14.10 4.24 7.51
N SER A 46 13.27 4.96 6.74
CA SER A 46 13.32 6.40 6.59
C SER A 46 12.24 7.16 7.39
N VAL A 47 11.38 6.46 8.14
CA VAL A 47 10.36 7.11 8.97
C VAL A 47 11.05 7.82 10.13
N PRO A 48 10.95 9.16 10.26
CA PRO A 48 11.56 9.88 11.37
C PRO A 48 10.73 9.72 12.64
N ALA A 49 11.32 10.07 13.79
CA ALA A 49 10.52 10.33 14.98
C ALA A 49 9.60 11.54 14.73
N MET A 50 8.35 11.46 15.17
CA MET A 50 7.32 12.43 14.83
C MET A 50 6.43 12.77 16.03
N THR A 51 6.05 14.04 16.12
CA THR A 51 4.94 14.50 16.96
C THR A 51 3.60 14.05 16.38
N MET A 52 2.51 14.18 17.16
CA MET A 52 1.17 13.81 16.69
C MET A 52 0.76 14.51 15.39
N GLU A 53 1.04 15.81 15.27
CA GLU A 53 0.70 16.58 14.07
C GLU A 53 1.51 16.09 12.85
N GLU A 54 2.81 15.85 13.04
CA GLU A 54 3.68 15.30 11.99
C GLU A 54 3.27 13.89 11.59
N PHE A 55 2.91 13.05 12.56
CA PHE A 55 2.42 11.69 12.33
C PHE A 55 1.12 11.67 11.52
N ILE A 56 0.16 12.53 11.86
CA ILE A 56 -1.09 12.64 11.09
C ILE A 56 -0.78 13.12 9.67
N LYS A 57 0.04 14.17 9.53
CA LYS A 57 0.40 14.74 8.22
C LYS A 57 1.15 13.74 7.34
N TYR A 58 2.09 13.00 7.91
CA TYR A 58 2.84 11.96 7.20
C TYR A 58 1.92 10.79 6.81
N GLY A 59 1.02 10.36 7.70
CA GLY A 59 0.03 9.32 7.41
C GLY A 59 -0.94 9.71 6.29
N MET A 60 -1.40 10.96 6.27
CA MET A 60 -2.23 11.48 5.18
C MET A 60 -1.46 11.52 3.85
N LYS A 61 -0.19 11.93 3.87
CA LYS A 61 0.67 11.86 2.68
C LYS A 61 0.89 10.42 2.21
N LEU A 62 1.09 9.48 3.14
CA LEU A 62 1.17 8.07 2.80
C LEU A 62 -0.14 7.57 2.18
N LEU A 63 -1.32 8.02 2.63
CA LEU A 63 -2.59 7.68 2.00
C LEU A 63 -2.72 8.25 0.58
N GLU A 64 -2.17 9.44 0.32
CA GLU A 64 -2.11 10.03 -1.02
C GLU A 64 -1.09 9.32 -1.94
N GLU A 65 -0.02 8.77 -1.37
CA GLU A 65 1.03 8.02 -2.09
C GLU A 65 0.75 6.52 -2.18
N LEU A 66 -0.07 5.98 -1.28
CA LEU A 66 -0.65 4.66 -1.38
C LEU A 66 -1.44 4.61 -2.68
N PRO A 67 -1.49 3.45 -3.34
CA PRO A 67 -2.21 3.30 -4.59
C PRO A 67 -3.73 3.45 -4.38
N GLY A 68 -4.24 4.69 -4.34
CA GLY A 68 -5.35 5.04 -5.22
C GLY A 68 -4.85 5.00 -6.67
N ASP A 69 -5.74 5.07 -7.67
CA ASP A 69 -5.52 4.86 -9.12
C ASP A 69 -4.07 5.00 -9.68
N ARG A 70 -3.30 5.99 -9.22
CA ARG A 70 -1.91 6.27 -9.63
C ARG A 70 -0.80 5.38 -9.04
N GLY A 71 -0.99 4.73 -7.89
CA GLY A 71 0.06 3.86 -7.32
C GLY A 71 0.06 2.44 -7.91
N LEU A 72 -1.11 1.98 -8.37
CA LEU A 72 -1.26 0.74 -9.14
C LEU A 72 -0.52 0.85 -10.49
N GLU A 73 -0.58 2.02 -11.12
CA GLU A 73 0.19 2.35 -12.33
C GLU A 73 1.70 2.29 -12.09
N LYS A 74 2.20 2.89 -11.00
CA LYS A 74 3.64 2.80 -10.64
C LYS A 74 4.09 1.39 -10.30
N LEU A 75 3.25 0.61 -9.61
CA LEU A 75 3.52 -0.81 -9.36
C LEU A 75 3.58 -1.59 -10.67
N PHE A 76 2.65 -1.33 -11.58
CA PHE A 76 2.63 -1.94 -12.91
C PHE A 76 3.90 -1.57 -13.70
N GLU A 77 4.29 -0.30 -13.72
CA GLU A 77 5.52 0.16 -14.38
C GLU A 77 6.78 -0.47 -13.81
N ALA A 78 6.81 -0.74 -12.49
CA ALA A 78 7.95 -1.35 -11.83
C ALA A 78 8.14 -2.83 -12.16
N ILE A 79 7.07 -3.53 -12.53
CA ILE A 79 7.07 -5.00 -12.73
C ILE A 79 6.80 -5.42 -14.18
N GLN A 80 6.36 -4.50 -15.05
CA GLN A 80 6.13 -4.80 -16.46
C GLN A 80 7.43 -5.16 -17.18
N ASN A 81 7.32 -6.06 -18.14
CA ASN A 81 8.38 -6.29 -19.10
C ASN A 81 8.54 -5.04 -20.00
N PRO A 82 9.75 -4.46 -20.09
CA PRO A 82 9.97 -3.20 -20.80
C PRO A 82 9.76 -3.30 -22.32
N GLN A 83 9.82 -4.51 -22.91
CA GLN A 83 9.60 -4.73 -24.34
C GLN A 83 8.13 -4.98 -24.67
N SER A 84 7.41 -5.74 -23.84
CA SER A 84 6.01 -6.11 -24.13
C SER A 84 4.97 -5.27 -23.40
N LYS A 85 5.35 -4.47 -22.40
CA LYS A 85 4.44 -3.72 -21.50
C LYS A 85 3.36 -4.61 -20.88
N THR A 86 3.72 -5.87 -20.61
CA THR A 86 2.87 -6.86 -19.95
C THR A 86 3.50 -7.28 -18.65
N VAL A 87 2.66 -7.68 -17.70
CA VAL A 87 3.06 -8.20 -16.39
C VAL A 87 2.70 -9.67 -16.33
N GLY A 88 3.59 -10.49 -15.76
CA GLY A 88 3.29 -11.88 -15.47
C GLY A 88 2.33 -12.01 -14.29
N ILE A 89 1.35 -12.90 -14.38
CA ILE A 89 0.43 -13.20 -13.27
C ILE A 89 1.18 -13.65 -12.01
N ALA A 90 2.26 -14.42 -12.17
CA ALA A 90 3.12 -14.83 -11.07
C ALA A 90 3.83 -13.66 -10.38
N GLU A 91 4.33 -12.70 -11.15
CA GLU A 91 5.00 -11.49 -10.64
C GLU A 91 4.00 -10.61 -9.87
N LEU A 92 2.79 -10.42 -10.42
CA LEU A 92 1.72 -9.73 -9.72
C LEU A 92 1.33 -10.45 -8.42
N ARG A 93 1.23 -11.79 -8.42
CA ARG A 93 0.93 -12.59 -7.22
C ARG A 93 1.96 -12.39 -6.13
N GLU A 94 3.24 -12.43 -6.45
CA GLU A 94 4.31 -12.22 -5.48
C GLU A 94 4.22 -10.81 -4.87
N VAL A 95 4.07 -9.80 -5.72
CA VAL A 95 4.02 -8.39 -5.29
C VAL A 95 2.76 -8.09 -4.48
N MET A 96 1.60 -8.57 -4.93
CA MET A 96 0.33 -8.42 -4.21
C MET A 96 0.30 -9.25 -2.91
N GLY A 97 0.92 -10.42 -2.89
CA GLY A 97 1.06 -11.23 -1.68
C GLY A 97 1.91 -10.55 -0.60
N LEU A 98 2.89 -9.72 -1.00
CA LEU A 98 3.65 -8.88 -0.08
C LEU A 98 2.83 -7.71 0.48
N MET A 99 1.75 -7.28 -0.19
CA MET A 99 0.94 -6.13 0.22
C MET A 99 -0.06 -6.42 1.35
N LYS A 100 -0.23 -7.68 1.80
CA LYS A 100 -1.05 -8.13 2.97
C LYS A 100 -2.46 -7.53 3.10
N ASN A 101 -2.99 -6.92 2.04
CA ASN A 101 -4.25 -6.19 2.00
C ASN A 101 -5.33 -6.93 1.20
N ARG A 102 -5.02 -8.14 0.73
CA ARG A 102 -5.91 -9.03 -0.02
C ARG A 102 -5.76 -10.44 0.54
N THR A 103 -6.85 -11.18 0.66
CA THR A 103 -6.78 -12.61 0.97
C THR A 103 -6.31 -13.38 -0.27
N PRO A 104 -5.74 -14.59 -0.12
CA PRO A 104 -5.37 -15.45 -1.25
C PRO A 104 -6.54 -15.65 -2.24
N GLU A 105 -7.77 -15.75 -1.73
CA GLU A 105 -8.97 -15.93 -2.53
C GLU A 105 -9.29 -14.69 -3.39
N GLU A 106 -9.13 -13.48 -2.84
CA GLU A 106 -9.31 -12.24 -3.61
C GLU A 106 -8.23 -12.09 -4.69
N LEU A 107 -7.01 -12.55 -4.41
CA LEU A 107 -5.93 -12.56 -5.40
C LEU A 107 -6.21 -13.55 -6.53
N ASP A 108 -6.77 -14.72 -6.24
CA ASP A 108 -7.14 -15.71 -7.26
C ASP A 108 -8.27 -15.20 -8.17
N VAL A 109 -9.27 -14.53 -7.58
CA VAL A 109 -10.33 -13.86 -8.35
C VAL A 109 -9.75 -12.75 -9.23
N LEU A 110 -8.86 -11.93 -8.69
CA LEU A 110 -8.19 -10.87 -9.45
C LEU A 110 -7.38 -11.44 -10.62
N MET A 111 -6.60 -12.50 -10.41
CA MET A 111 -5.79 -13.14 -11.46
C MET A 111 -6.66 -13.74 -12.56
N SER A 112 -7.75 -14.40 -12.18
CA SER A 112 -8.69 -14.99 -13.15
C SER A 112 -9.42 -13.92 -13.96
N THR A 113 -9.59 -12.73 -13.39
CA THR A 113 -10.22 -11.58 -14.06
C THR A 113 -9.25 -10.88 -15.02
N LEU A 114 -7.96 -10.77 -14.63
CA LEU A 114 -6.92 -10.14 -15.45
C LEU A 114 -6.44 -11.01 -16.60
N ASP A 115 -6.46 -12.34 -16.44
CA ASP A 115 -6.03 -13.30 -17.45
C ASP A 115 -7.07 -14.44 -17.61
N PRO A 116 -8.27 -14.13 -18.15
CA PRO A 116 -9.34 -15.11 -18.31
C PRO A 116 -9.00 -16.22 -19.31
N GLN A 117 -7.97 -16.00 -20.14
CA GLN A 117 -7.49 -16.95 -21.14
C GLN A 117 -6.34 -17.83 -20.61
N GLY A 118 -5.86 -17.60 -19.38
CA GLY A 118 -4.78 -18.39 -18.77
C GLY A 118 -3.44 -18.31 -19.51
N THR A 119 -3.15 -17.17 -20.14
CA THR A 119 -1.92 -16.92 -20.87
C THR A 119 -0.70 -16.72 -19.97
N GLY A 120 -0.93 -16.50 -18.67
CA GLY A 120 0.05 -16.17 -17.65
C GLY A 120 0.47 -14.70 -17.65
N LYS A 121 -0.13 -13.85 -18.51
CA LYS A 121 0.25 -12.44 -18.66
C LYS A 121 -0.98 -11.57 -18.87
N PHE A 122 -0.91 -10.31 -18.45
CA PHE A 122 -1.97 -9.32 -18.70
C PHE A 122 -1.36 -7.96 -19.10
N SER A 123 -2.18 -7.12 -19.73
CA SER A 123 -1.79 -5.77 -20.15
C SER A 123 -2.19 -4.72 -19.11
N TYR A 124 -1.55 -3.55 -19.18
CA TYR A 124 -1.90 -2.41 -18.34
C TYR A 124 -3.38 -2.04 -18.48
N GLN A 125 -3.92 -2.09 -19.69
CA GLN A 125 -5.32 -1.77 -19.94
C GLN A 125 -6.25 -2.72 -19.18
N SER A 126 -5.98 -4.03 -19.22
CA SER A 126 -6.78 -5.03 -18.51
C SER A 126 -6.72 -4.81 -16.99
N PHE A 127 -5.57 -4.36 -16.51
CA PHE A 127 -5.38 -3.98 -15.11
C PHE A 127 -6.22 -2.76 -14.73
N VAL A 128 -6.09 -1.65 -15.45
CA VAL A 128 -6.88 -0.44 -15.20
C VAL A 128 -8.38 -0.73 -15.29
N ASP A 129 -8.83 -1.53 -16.26
CA ASP A 129 -10.25 -1.84 -16.43
C ASP A 129 -10.85 -2.62 -15.25
N VAL A 130 -10.04 -3.41 -14.53
CA VAL A 130 -10.47 -4.14 -13.32
C VAL A 130 -10.45 -3.25 -12.09
N PHE A 131 -9.51 -2.32 -12.00
CA PHE A 131 -9.31 -1.47 -10.83
C PHE A 131 -10.02 -0.10 -10.91
N SER A 132 -10.50 0.31 -12.09
CA SER A 132 -11.25 1.55 -12.32
C SER A 132 -12.78 1.39 -12.29
N LYS A 133 -13.27 0.17 -12.01
CA LYS A 133 -14.69 -0.13 -11.77
C LYS A 133 -14.99 -0.17 -10.27
#